data_AF-A0A0G4NID7-F1
#
_entry.id   AF-A0A0G4NID7-F1
#
_cell.length_a   1.000
_cell.length_b   1.000
_cell.length_c   1.000
_cell.angle_alpha   90.00
_cell.angle_beta   90.00
_cell.angle_gamma   90.00
#
_symmetry.space_group_name_H-M   'P 1'
#
loop_
_entity.id
_entity.type
_entity.pdbx_description
1 polymer ?
#
loop_
_entity_poly.entity_id
_entity_poly.type
_entity_poly.pdbx_seq_one_letter_code
_entity_poly.pdbx_strand_id
1 'polypeptide(L)'
;RKEGDEPYAFQAREYLRENVGKQVQCTVLYTVPSGRDFGTVLLSREGPSLPDEAVKAGWLKVREDAGRKEESEEILERLDLLRGLESQARSESIGVWSGSGGSIQVQNDLGGPEFMNQWKGKTVDGIIERVLSGDR
;
A
#
# COMPACT_ATOMS: atom_id res chain seq x y z
N ARG A 1 20.97 -11.97 5.10
CA ARG A 1 20.72 -10.54 5.44
C ARG A 1 19.30 -10.28 4.97
N LYS A 2 18.35 -9.85 5.81
CA LYS A 2 17.04 -9.41 5.29
C LYS A 2 17.35 -8.22 4.38
N GLU A 3 17.06 -8.34 3.09
CA GLU A 3 16.97 -7.16 2.24
C GLU A 3 15.91 -6.27 2.89
N GLY A 4 16.25 -4.99 3.09
CA GLY A 4 15.31 -4.03 3.67
C GLY A 4 14.11 -3.82 2.75
N ASP A 5 13.12 -3.08 3.23
CA ASP A 5 11.95 -2.76 2.43
C ASP A 5 12.35 -2.02 1.15
N GLU A 6 11.64 -2.32 0.05
CA GLU A 6 11.76 -1.52 -1.18
C GLU A 6 11.45 -0.05 -0.87
N PRO A 7 12.09 0.90 -1.58
CA PRO A 7 11.77 2.32 -1.44
C PRO A 7 10.26 2.55 -1.55
N TYR A 8 9.69 3.30 -0.60
CA TYR A 8 8.28 3.66 -0.50
C TYR A 8 7.33 2.54 -0.07
N ALA A 9 7.80 1.31 0.16
CA ALA A 9 6.94 0.21 0.58
C ALA A 9 6.29 0.46 1.94
N PHE A 10 7.03 1.04 2.89
CA PHE A 10 6.48 1.41 4.21
C PHE A 10 5.37 2.45 4.06
N GLN A 11 5.62 3.55 3.34
CA GLN A 11 4.69 4.65 3.13
C GLN A 11 3.42 4.20 2.40
N ALA A 12 3.55 3.35 1.37
CA ALA A 12 2.41 2.75 0.69
C ALA A 12 1.56 1.90 1.65
N ARG A 13 2.19 1.14 2.55
CA ARG A 13 1.51 0.39 3.61
C ARG A 13 0.83 1.30 4.63
N GLU A 14 1.47 2.41 5.01
CA GLU A 14 0.86 3.40 5.90
C GLU A 14 -0.41 4.01 5.29
N TYR A 15 -0.36 4.38 4.00
CA TYR A 15 -1.51 4.89 3.26
C TYR A 15 -2.69 3.92 3.27
N LEU A 16 -2.43 2.62 3.08
CA LEU A 16 -3.48 1.61 3.17
C LEU A 16 -4.02 1.45 4.60
N ARG A 17 -3.17 1.58 5.63
CA ARG A 17 -3.59 1.41 7.03
C ARG A 17 -4.60 2.46 7.46
N GLU A 18 -4.62 3.64 6.84
CA GLU A 18 -5.66 4.64 7.11
C GLU A 18 -7.09 4.11 6.88
N ASN A 19 -7.23 2.98 6.18
CA ASN A 19 -8.51 2.31 5.95
C ASN A 19 -8.80 1.15 6.92
N VAL A 20 -7.87 0.79 7.82
CA VAL A 20 -8.09 -0.26 8.83
C VAL A 20 -9.18 0.18 9.81
N GLY A 21 -10.11 -0.74 10.09
CA GLY A 21 -11.28 -0.48 10.93
C GLY A 21 -12.44 0.18 10.19
N LYS A 22 -12.29 0.51 8.91
CA LYS A 22 -13.38 1.02 8.06
C LYS A 22 -14.04 -0.13 7.29
N GLN A 23 -15.34 0.04 7.01
CA GLN A 23 -16.06 -0.89 6.14
C GLN A 23 -15.73 -0.60 4.68
N VAL A 24 -15.40 -1.65 3.93
CA VAL A 24 -15.10 -1.58 2.49
C VAL A 24 -15.93 -2.62 1.74
N GLN A 25 -16.06 -2.44 0.42
CA GLN A 25 -16.68 -3.42 -0.46
C GLN A 25 -15.61 -4.04 -1.36
N CYS A 26 -15.43 -5.35 -1.26
CA CYS A 26 -14.50 -6.10 -2.09
C CYS A 26 -15.26 -6.82 -3.21
N THR A 27 -14.68 -6.83 -4.41
CA THR A 27 -15.18 -7.58 -5.56
C THR A 27 -14.06 -8.43 -6.13
N VAL A 28 -14.23 -9.74 -6.10
CA VAL A 28 -13.28 -10.69 -6.73
C VAL A 28 -13.50 -10.65 -8.24
N LEU A 29 -12.42 -10.45 -8.98
CA LEU A 29 -12.41 -10.45 -10.44
C LEU A 29 -12.01 -11.82 -10.99
N TYR A 30 -10.99 -12.44 -10.42
CA TYR A 30 -10.56 -13.79 -10.76
C TYR A 30 -9.74 -14.44 -9.66
N THR A 31 -9.68 -15.76 -9.66
CA THR A 31 -8.87 -16.57 -8.75
C THR A 31 -7.80 -17.29 -9.56
N VAL A 32 -6.53 -17.18 -9.17
CA VAL A 32 -5.44 -17.92 -9.82
C VAL A 32 -5.36 -19.36 -9.29
N PRO A 33 -4.74 -20.31 -10.02
CA PRO A 33 -4.67 -21.72 -9.61
C PRO A 33 -4.06 -21.97 -8.22
N SER A 34 -3.25 -21.04 -7.70
CA SER A 34 -2.72 -21.11 -6.33
C SER A 34 -3.77 -20.83 -5.25
N GLY A 35 -5.03 -20.57 -5.62
CA GLY A 35 -6.12 -20.21 -4.71
C GLY A 35 -6.09 -18.75 -4.25
N ARG A 36 -5.32 -17.88 -4.92
CA ARG A 36 -5.27 -16.45 -4.58
C ARG A 36 -6.30 -15.68 -5.39
N ASP A 37 -7.12 -14.88 -4.71
CA ASP A 37 -8.09 -13.99 -5.33
C ASP A 37 -7.44 -12.65 -5.72
N PHE A 38 -7.78 -12.18 -6.91
CA PHE A 38 -7.48 -10.84 -7.38
C PHE A 38 -8.79 -10.10 -7.61
N GLY A 39 -8.85 -8.85 -7.16
CA GLY A 39 -10.09 -8.10 -7.11
C GLY A 39 -9.86 -6.61 -6.97
N THR A 40 -10.96 -5.88 -6.81
CA THR A 40 -10.97 -4.46 -6.51
C THR A 40 -11.67 -4.20 -5.17
N VAL A 41 -11.40 -3.02 -4.60
CA VAL A 41 -11.97 -2.57 -3.33
C VAL A 41 -12.54 -1.17 -3.52
N LEU A 42 -13.77 -0.94 -3.07
CA LEU A 42 -14.35 0.38 -2.90
C LEU A 42 -14.27 0.78 -1.42
N LEU A 43 -13.85 2.02 -1.15
CA LEU A 43 -13.67 2.53 0.21
C LEU A 43 -14.99 2.79 0.96
N SER A 44 -16.11 2.81 0.24
CA SER A 44 -17.48 2.77 0.76
C SER A 44 -18.43 2.33 -0.36
N ARG A 45 -19.73 2.13 -0.07
CA ARG A 45 -20.71 1.63 -1.05
C ARG A 45 -20.79 2.45 -2.35
N GLU A 46 -20.58 3.75 -2.26
CA GLU A 46 -20.56 4.71 -3.38
C GLU A 46 -19.24 5.50 -3.40
N GLY A 47 -18.22 4.96 -2.72
CA GLY A 47 -16.94 5.61 -2.53
C GLY A 47 -15.98 5.36 -3.69
N PRO A 48 -14.82 6.03 -3.68
CA PRO A 48 -13.81 5.82 -4.68
C PRO A 48 -13.21 4.41 -4.59
N SER A 49 -12.65 3.98 -5.72
CA SER A 49 -11.90 2.72 -5.81
C SER A 49 -10.53 2.88 -5.17
N LEU A 50 -10.17 1.98 -4.25
CA LEU A 50 -8.89 2.01 -3.56
C LEU A 50 -7.70 1.93 -4.54
N PRO A 51 -7.69 1.05 -5.57
CA PRO A 51 -6.65 1.09 -6.61
C PRO A 51 -6.47 2.45 -7.27
N ASP A 52 -7.57 3.17 -7.56
CA ASP A 52 -7.51 4.46 -8.25
C ASP A 52 -6.86 5.51 -7.36
N GLU A 53 -7.33 5.61 -6.11
CA GLU A 53 -6.79 6.56 -5.15
C GLU A 53 -5.34 6.24 -4.83
N ALA A 54 -4.95 4.97 -4.74
CA ALA A 54 -3.58 4.57 -4.47
C ALA A 54 -2.63 4.82 -5.66
N VAL A 55 -3.07 4.63 -6.91
CA VAL A 55 -2.31 5.01 -8.11
C VAL A 55 -2.16 6.53 -8.20
N LYS A 56 -3.27 7.26 -8.02
CA LYS A 56 -3.29 8.72 -8.02
C LYS A 56 -2.38 9.32 -6.94
N ALA A 57 -2.35 8.71 -5.77
CA ALA A 57 -1.45 9.10 -4.67
C ALA A 57 0.00 8.63 -4.86
N GLY A 58 0.34 8.00 -5.99
CA GLY A 58 1.71 7.60 -6.32
C GLY A 58 2.25 6.40 -5.53
N TRP A 59 1.38 5.57 -4.95
CA TRP A 59 1.78 4.39 -4.18
C TRP A 59 1.75 3.10 -4.97
N LEU A 60 1.03 3.06 -6.10
CA LEU A 60 0.93 1.91 -6.98
C LEU A 60 1.35 2.27 -8.41
N LYS A 61 1.84 1.25 -9.13
CA LYS A 61 2.18 1.35 -10.54
C LYS A 61 1.24 0.50 -11.36
N VAL A 62 0.89 0.96 -12.55
CA VAL A 62 0.15 0.12 -13.50
C VAL A 62 1.14 -0.87 -14.10
N ARG A 63 0.76 -2.14 -14.17
CA ARG A 63 1.62 -3.17 -14.78
C ARG A 63 1.87 -2.85 -16.25
N GLU A 64 3.14 -2.85 -16.66
CA GLU A 64 3.54 -2.55 -18.05
C GLU A 64 3.02 -3.55 -19.09
N ASP A 65 2.64 -4.74 -18.65
CA ASP A 65 2.06 -5.79 -19.50
C ASP A 65 0.53 -5.85 -19.48
N ALA A 66 -0.12 -4.98 -18.68
CA ALA A 66 -1.57 -4.92 -18.64
C ALA A 66 -2.17 -4.50 -20.00
N GLY A 67 -3.15 -5.26 -20.48
CA GLY A 67 -3.87 -4.98 -21.72
C GLY A 67 -3.20 -5.50 -23.01
N ARG A 68 -2.00 -6.10 -22.96
CA ARG A 68 -1.28 -6.53 -24.19
C ARG A 68 -2.00 -7.60 -25.04
N LYS A 69 -2.95 -8.33 -24.46
CA LYS A 69 -3.77 -9.35 -25.14
C LYS A 69 -5.22 -9.27 -24.71
N GLU A 70 -5.64 -8.08 -24.30
CA GLU A 70 -7.00 -7.84 -23.84
C GLU A 70 -7.87 -7.39 -25.01
N GLU A 71 -9.06 -7.96 -25.12
CA GLU A 71 -10.03 -7.64 -26.17
C GLU A 71 -11.28 -6.95 -25.59
N SER A 72 -11.45 -6.99 -24.27
CA SER A 72 -12.53 -6.27 -23.59
C SER A 72 -12.28 -4.76 -23.61
N GLU A 73 -13.16 -4.04 -24.31
CA GLU A 73 -13.14 -2.58 -24.39
C GLU A 73 -13.27 -1.93 -22.99
N GLU A 74 -14.13 -2.48 -22.12
CA GLU A 74 -14.28 -2.04 -20.72
C GLU A 74 -12.97 -2.13 -19.93
N ILE A 75 -12.22 -3.23 -20.08
CA ILE A 75 -10.93 -3.40 -19.38
C ILE A 75 -9.89 -2.45 -19.95
N LEU A 76 -9.89 -2.23 -21.27
CA LEU A 76 -8.97 -1.28 -21.90
C LEU A 76 -9.23 0.16 -21.44
N GLU A 77 -10.50 0.61 -21.40
CA GLU A 77 -10.89 1.90 -20.85
C GLU A 77 -10.46 2.06 -19.39
N ARG A 78 -10.64 1.00 -18.59
CA ARG A 78 -10.20 0.98 -17.19
C ARG A 78 -8.68 1.13 -17.05
N LEU A 79 -7.91 0.48 -17.91
CA LEU A 79 -6.45 0.59 -17.93
C LEU A 79 -5.99 1.99 -18.35
N ASP A 80 -6.67 2.60 -19.31
CA ASP A 80 -6.33 3.95 -19.76
C ASP A 80 -6.62 4.99 -18.69
N LEU A 81 -7.72 4.85 -17.93
CA LEU A 81 -7.97 5.65 -16.74
C LEU A 81 -6.84 5.51 -15.72
N LEU A 82 -6.43 4.28 -15.39
CA LEU A 82 -5.34 4.03 -14.42
C LEU A 82 -4.00 4.61 -14.89
N ARG A 83 -3.67 4.48 -16.19
CA ARG A 83 -2.47 5.09 -16.79
C ARG A 83 -2.52 6.61 -16.76
N GLY A 84 -3.70 7.20 -16.91
CA GLY A 84 -3.92 8.64 -16.75
C GLY A 84 -3.58 9.11 -15.33
N LEU A 85 -4.12 8.41 -14.32
CA LEU A 85 -3.82 8.70 -12.90
C LEU A 85 -2.33 8.51 -12.58
N GLU A 86 -1.71 7.45 -13.09
CA GLU A 86 -0.28 7.20 -12.92
C GLU A 86 0.57 8.30 -13.57
N SER A 87 0.18 8.75 -14.77
CA SER A 87 0.87 9.84 -15.48
C SER A 87 0.80 11.15 -14.71
N GLN A 88 -0.34 11.43 -14.06
CA GLN A 88 -0.49 12.56 -13.15
C GLN A 88 0.45 12.44 -11.94
N ALA A 89 0.42 11.29 -11.24
CA ALA A 89 1.30 11.08 -10.09
C ALA A 89 2.79 11.19 -10.47
N ARG A 90 3.14 10.77 -11.69
CA ARG A 90 4.49 10.90 -12.25
C ARG A 90 4.86 12.34 -12.56
N SER A 91 3.99 13.11 -13.20
CA SER A 91 4.28 14.53 -13.51
C SER A 91 4.43 15.37 -12.24
N GLU A 92 3.68 15.02 -11.19
CA GLU A 92 3.74 15.65 -9.88
C GLU A 92 4.86 15.08 -8.98
N SER A 93 5.61 14.07 -9.46
CA SER A 93 6.73 13.43 -8.72
C SER A 93 6.33 12.88 -7.34
N ILE A 94 5.14 12.28 -7.24
CA ILE A 94 4.57 11.80 -5.97
C ILE A 94 5.01 10.36 -5.69
N GLY A 95 5.29 10.07 -4.41
CA GLY A 95 5.52 8.71 -3.91
C GLY A 95 6.66 8.01 -4.66
N VAL A 96 6.36 6.87 -5.28
CA VAL A 96 7.33 6.06 -6.03
C VAL A 96 7.93 6.81 -7.24
N TRP A 97 7.35 7.93 -7.66
CA TRP A 97 7.79 8.74 -8.81
C TRP A 97 8.73 9.88 -8.46
N SER A 98 8.95 10.16 -7.16
CA SER A 98 9.80 11.26 -6.67
C SER A 98 11.30 11.13 -7.01
N GLY A 99 11.73 9.98 -7.56
CA GLY A 99 13.07 9.76 -8.10
C GLY A 99 14.17 9.49 -7.07
N SER A 100 13.98 9.83 -5.79
CA SER A 100 14.92 9.53 -4.70
C SER A 100 14.20 9.46 -3.36
N GLY A 101 14.73 8.70 -2.39
CA GLY A 101 14.16 8.57 -1.04
C GLY A 101 13.32 7.30 -0.86
N GLY A 102 12.38 7.35 0.09
CA GLY A 102 11.42 6.26 0.35
C GLY A 102 11.96 5.07 1.13
N SER A 103 13.28 4.90 1.24
CA SER A 103 13.87 3.88 2.11
C SER A 103 13.73 4.27 3.58
N ILE A 104 13.38 3.29 4.41
CA ILE A 104 13.38 3.43 5.87
C ILE A 104 14.53 2.65 6.48
N GLN A 105 15.01 3.11 7.63
CA GLN A 105 15.92 2.32 8.46
C GLN A 105 15.11 1.47 9.41
N VAL A 106 15.31 0.15 9.34
CA VAL A 106 14.62 -0.82 10.20
C VAL A 106 15.58 -1.29 11.27
N GLN A 107 15.24 -1.03 12.53
CA GLN A 107 15.91 -1.58 13.70
C GLN A 107 14.96 -2.57 14.38
N ASN A 108 15.39 -3.83 14.51
CA ASN A 108 14.54 -4.92 15.03
C ASN A 108 14.75 -5.19 16.52
N ASP A 109 15.79 -4.61 17.13
CA ASP A 109 16.07 -4.67 18.56
C ASP A 109 15.99 -3.26 19.17
N LEU A 110 15.62 -3.17 20.44
CA LEU A 110 15.53 -1.89 21.16
C LEU A 110 16.91 -1.33 21.58
N GLY A 111 18.00 -1.94 21.12
CA GLY A 111 19.35 -1.65 21.62
C GLY A 111 19.55 -2.14 23.05
N GLY A 112 20.18 -1.29 23.87
CA GLY A 112 20.52 -1.57 25.26
C GLY A 112 19.50 -1.01 26.28
N PRO A 113 19.79 -1.15 27.59
CA PRO A 113 18.94 -0.67 28.69
C PRO A 113 18.63 0.84 28.63
N GLU A 114 19.45 1.61 27.92
CA GLU A 114 19.34 3.05 27.77
C GLU A 114 18.00 3.48 27.17
N PHE A 115 17.51 2.73 26.16
CA PHE A 115 16.21 3.01 25.55
C PHE A 115 15.08 2.91 26.59
N MET A 116 15.08 1.83 27.38
CA MET A 116 14.08 1.62 28.42
C MET A 116 14.15 2.70 29.50
N ASN A 117 15.37 3.09 29.91
CA ASN A 117 15.57 4.15 30.89
C ASN A 117 15.08 5.52 30.37
N GLN A 118 15.33 5.83 29.09
CA GLN A 118 14.92 7.09 28.47
C GLN A 118 13.40 7.25 28.38
N TRP A 119 12.69 6.16 28.10
CA TRP A 119 11.24 6.17 27.85
C TRP A 119 10.40 5.71 29.04
N LYS A 120 11.03 5.32 30.17
CA LYS A 120 10.34 4.91 31.38
C LYS A 120 9.36 5.99 31.87
N GLY A 121 8.10 5.60 32.06
CA GLY A 121 7.04 6.48 32.53
C GLY A 121 6.54 7.51 31.50
N LYS A 122 7.00 7.43 30.25
CA LYS A 122 6.52 8.26 29.14
C LYS A 122 5.59 7.46 28.25
N THR A 123 4.60 8.14 27.68
CA THR A 123 3.79 7.61 26.60
C THR A 123 4.57 7.71 25.29
N VAL A 124 4.52 6.67 24.47
CA VAL A 124 5.19 6.59 23.17
C VAL A 124 4.13 6.17 22.15
N ASP A 125 4.03 6.92 21.05
CA ASP A 125 3.17 6.54 19.94
C ASP A 125 3.71 5.30 19.26
N GLY A 126 2.84 4.34 18.96
CA GLY A 126 3.22 3.06 18.38
C GLY A 126 2.12 2.47 17.53
N ILE A 127 2.52 1.65 16.57
CA ILE A 127 1.63 0.87 15.72
C ILE A 127 1.73 -0.58 16.16
N ILE A 128 0.58 -1.21 16.45
CA ILE A 128 0.52 -2.64 16.76
C ILE A 128 0.67 -3.42 15.45
N GLU A 129 1.85 -4.00 15.24
CA GLU A 129 2.16 -4.78 14.03
C GLU A 129 1.62 -6.22 14.07
N ARG A 130 1.50 -6.78 15.28
CA ARG A 130 1.04 -8.15 15.50
C ARG A 130 0.50 -8.31 16.91
N VAL A 131 -0.57 -9.07 17.04
CA VAL A 131 -1.11 -9.55 18.32
C VAL A 131 -0.78 -11.04 18.44
N LEU A 132 -0.01 -11.42 19.45
CA LEU A 132 0.34 -12.81 19.73
C LEU A 132 -0.68 -13.47 20.67
N SER A 133 -1.17 -12.72 21.65
CA SER A 133 -2.27 -13.10 22.56
C SER A 133 -2.98 -11.84 23.07
N GLY A 134 -4.08 -11.99 23.82
CA GLY A 134 -4.83 -10.84 24.33
C GLY A 134 -4.02 -9.89 25.24
N ASP A 135 -2.90 -10.38 25.77
CA ASP A 135 -1.96 -9.69 26.64
C ASP A 135 -0.55 -9.55 26.03
N ARG A 136 -0.35 -9.92 24.75
CA ARG A 136 0.97 -9.91 24.08
C ARG A 136 0.94 -9.49 22.63
#